data_AF-A0A9N9X893-F1
#
_entry.id   AF-A0A9N9X893-F1
#
_cell.length_a   1.000
_cell.length_b   1.000
_cell.length_c   1.000
_cell.angle_alpha   90.00
_cell.angle_beta   90.00
_cell.angle_gamma   90.00
#
_symmetry.space_group_name_H-M   'P 1'
#
loop_
_entity.id
_entity.type
_entity.pdbx_description
1 polymer ?
#
loop_
_entity_poly.entity_id
_entity_poly.type
_entity_poly.pdbx_seq_one_letter_code
_entity_poly.pdbx_strand_id
1 'polypeptide(L)'
;MRFKSRYQLSAAGVHRPLLNFVHAGRDESAFSIILQGNNKMDCGDEFFYVCDDMYKKARARYEAEGNKGMITVALTGNNLALARSCYAELNPRGAQSAQDWQAGLPVRVVRCPHKKQESTVSPNDGYRYDGIYKVVSYTVDVSEGFPVYSFFLRRDDPEPAPWHENGIEYNVIVSILNSQ
;
A
#
# COMPACT_ATOMS: atom_id res chain seq x y z
N MET A 1 -12.46 6.85 7.68
CA MET A 1 -12.40 6.64 9.16
C MET A 1 -11.03 7.01 9.70
N ARG A 2 -10.90 7.71 10.83
CA ARG A 2 -9.60 8.07 11.47
C ARG A 2 -9.28 7.22 12.69
N PHE A 3 -7.99 6.95 12.86
CA PHE A 3 -7.40 6.22 13.98
C PHE A 3 -6.16 6.95 14.48
N LYS A 4 -5.93 6.96 15.79
CA LYS A 4 -4.76 7.60 16.41
C LYS A 4 -3.51 6.72 16.38
N SER A 5 -3.66 5.40 16.25
CA SER A 5 -2.54 4.47 16.35
C SER A 5 -2.75 3.19 15.53
N ARG A 6 -1.64 2.49 15.27
CA ARG A 6 -1.63 1.14 14.68
C ARG A 6 -2.44 0.12 15.51
N TYR A 7 -2.48 0.29 16.83
CA TYR A 7 -3.29 -0.55 17.69
C TYR A 7 -4.79 -0.37 17.41
N GLN A 8 -5.27 0.86 17.24
CA GLN A 8 -6.67 1.11 16.91
C GLN A 8 -7.04 0.57 15.51
N LEU A 9 -6.15 0.72 14.52
CA LEU A 9 -6.33 0.10 13.20
C LEU A 9 -6.46 -1.42 13.28
N SER A 10 -5.62 -2.04 14.12
CA SER A 10 -5.58 -3.49 14.32
C SER A 10 -6.85 -3.98 15.03
N ALA A 11 -7.22 -3.33 16.13
CA ALA A 11 -8.43 -3.63 16.89
C ALA A 11 -9.71 -3.46 16.05
N ALA A 12 -9.75 -2.47 15.17
CA ALA A 12 -10.85 -2.27 14.23
C ALA A 12 -10.82 -3.23 13.02
N GLY A 13 -9.79 -4.06 12.87
CA GLY A 13 -9.64 -5.00 11.75
C GLY A 13 -9.32 -4.36 10.40
N VAL A 14 -9.19 -3.03 10.32
CA VAL A 14 -8.86 -2.30 9.09
C VAL A 14 -7.49 -2.71 8.58
N HIS A 15 -6.48 -2.68 9.46
CA HIS A 15 -5.13 -3.17 9.17
C HIS A 15 -4.55 -3.85 10.41
N ARG A 16 -4.54 -5.19 10.41
CA ARG A 16 -4.22 -6.00 11.60
C ARG A 16 -2.75 -5.96 12.06
N PRO A 17 -1.74 -6.02 11.16
CA PRO A 17 -0.36 -6.00 11.59
C PRO A 17 -0.04 -4.70 12.33
N LEU A 18 0.75 -4.78 13.40
CA LEU A 18 1.18 -3.60 14.16
C LEU A 18 2.43 -2.94 13.59
N LEU A 19 3.28 -3.72 12.92
CA LEU A 19 4.55 -3.26 12.36
C LEU A 19 4.46 -3.16 10.83
N ASN A 20 4.13 -4.27 10.16
CA ASN A 20 4.14 -4.35 8.69
C ASN A 20 3.13 -3.42 8.04
N PHE A 21 3.51 -2.77 6.94
CA PHE A 21 2.60 -1.90 6.18
C PHE A 21 1.75 -2.63 5.16
N VAL A 22 2.06 -3.89 4.86
CA VAL A 22 1.20 -4.79 4.09
C VAL A 22 0.66 -5.87 5.03
N HIS A 23 -0.64 -6.12 4.93
CA HIS A 23 -1.31 -7.21 5.62
C HIS A 23 -1.73 -8.26 4.59
N ALA A 24 -1.15 -9.44 4.71
CA ALA A 24 -1.47 -10.60 3.88
C ALA A 24 -1.26 -11.87 4.72
N GLY A 25 -2.00 -12.94 4.42
CA GLY A 25 -1.68 -14.27 4.94
C GLY A 25 -0.59 -14.96 4.12
N ARG A 26 -0.18 -16.15 4.57
CA ARG A 26 0.76 -16.98 3.80
C ARG A 26 0.07 -17.45 2.54
N ASP A 27 0.72 -17.22 1.41
CA ASP A 27 0.24 -17.62 0.08
C ASP A 27 -1.05 -16.96 -0.41
N GLU A 28 -1.50 -15.90 0.27
CA GLU A 28 -2.70 -15.15 -0.08
C GLU A 28 -2.37 -13.83 -0.79
N SER A 29 -3.41 -13.13 -1.24
CA SER A 29 -3.36 -11.76 -1.72
C SER A 29 -3.22 -10.76 -0.58
N ALA A 30 -2.92 -9.50 -0.89
CA ALA A 30 -2.93 -8.43 0.11
C ALA A 30 -4.38 -8.09 0.54
N PHE A 31 -4.60 -8.00 1.84
CA PHE A 31 -5.87 -7.58 2.45
C PHE A 31 -5.95 -6.08 2.68
N SER A 32 -4.85 -5.49 3.15
CA SER A 32 -4.77 -4.06 3.45
C SER A 32 -3.35 -3.56 3.37
N ILE A 33 -3.20 -2.27 3.05
CA ILE A 33 -1.93 -1.57 3.04
C ILE A 33 -2.01 -0.25 3.80
N ILE A 34 -0.87 0.17 4.33
CA ILE A 34 -0.64 1.52 4.83
C ILE A 34 0.30 2.22 3.85
N LEU A 35 -0.14 3.38 3.35
CA LEU A 35 0.63 4.24 2.45
C LEU A 35 1.66 5.04 3.27
N GLN A 36 2.96 4.81 3.02
CA GLN A 36 4.08 5.53 3.64
C GLN A 36 4.91 6.34 2.61
N GLY A 37 5.60 7.42 3.00
CA GLY A 37 6.29 8.43 2.17
C GLY A 37 7.50 7.97 1.34
N ASN A 38 7.56 6.70 0.94
CA ASN A 38 8.44 6.20 -0.13
C ASN A 38 7.67 5.93 -1.44
N ASN A 39 6.43 6.41 -1.51
CA ASN A 39 5.57 6.24 -2.67
C ASN A 39 5.80 7.36 -3.67
N LYS A 40 6.03 6.99 -4.94
CA LYS A 40 6.44 7.93 -6.00
C LYS A 40 5.42 9.03 -6.28
N MET A 41 4.13 8.70 -6.16
CA MET A 41 3.02 9.60 -6.47
C MET A 41 1.76 9.09 -5.77
N ASP A 42 1.06 9.98 -5.07
CA ASP A 42 -0.26 9.74 -4.51
C ASP A 42 -1.22 10.89 -4.86
N CYS A 43 -2.15 10.60 -5.79
CA CYS A 43 -3.18 11.52 -6.27
C CYS A 43 -4.56 11.21 -5.66
N GLY A 44 -4.62 10.46 -4.55
CA GLY A 44 -5.87 10.08 -3.92
C GLY A 44 -6.50 8.86 -4.57
N ASP A 45 -7.20 9.03 -5.69
CA ASP A 45 -7.88 7.92 -6.35
C ASP A 45 -6.92 6.97 -7.04
N GLU A 46 -5.71 7.44 -7.33
CA GLU A 46 -4.65 6.67 -7.97
C GLU A 46 -3.32 6.95 -7.28
N PHE A 47 -2.52 5.90 -7.10
CA PHE A 47 -1.17 6.03 -6.54
C PHE A 47 -0.26 4.88 -6.95
N PHE A 48 1.04 5.12 -6.82
CA PHE A 48 2.05 4.07 -6.89
C PHE A 48 2.46 3.63 -5.48
N TYR A 49 2.59 2.32 -5.28
CA TYR A 49 3.00 1.73 -4.03
C TYR A 49 4.29 0.93 -4.16
N VAL A 50 5.19 1.08 -3.18
CA VAL A 50 6.37 0.23 -3.02
C VAL A 50 6.35 -0.35 -1.61
N CYS A 51 6.44 -1.68 -1.49
CA CYS A 51 6.53 -2.33 -0.19
C CYS A 51 7.82 -1.89 0.54
N ASP A 52 7.68 -1.14 1.63
CA ASP A 52 8.81 -0.59 2.40
C ASP A 52 9.79 -1.67 2.91
N ASP A 53 9.29 -2.81 3.37
CA ASP A 53 10.14 -3.90 3.83
C ASP A 53 10.95 -4.54 2.69
N MET A 54 10.37 -4.60 1.49
CA MET A 54 11.03 -5.12 0.30
C MET A 54 12.00 -4.09 -0.29
N TYR A 55 11.64 -2.81 -0.24
CA TYR A 55 12.51 -1.69 -0.60
C TYR A 55 13.79 -1.70 0.24
N LYS A 56 13.65 -1.76 1.57
CA LYS A 56 14.79 -1.78 2.51
C LYS A 56 15.70 -2.97 2.26
N LYS A 57 15.14 -4.16 1.98
CA LYS A 57 15.92 -5.36 1.62
C LYS A 57 16.67 -5.19 0.30
N ALA A 58 16.01 -4.66 -0.73
CA ALA A 58 16.63 -4.42 -2.03
C ALA A 58 17.78 -3.42 -1.93
N ARG A 59 17.58 -2.33 -1.19
CA ARG A 59 18.60 -1.31 -0.94
C ARG A 59 19.79 -1.87 -0.15
N ALA A 60 19.55 -2.59 0.94
CA ALA A 60 20.63 -3.18 1.74
C ALA A 60 21.47 -4.15 0.92
N ARG A 61 20.84 -4.94 0.04
CA ARG A 61 21.54 -5.82 -0.90
C ARG A 61 22.36 -5.03 -1.92
N TYR A 62 21.81 -3.96 -2.46
CA TYR A 62 22.50 -3.07 -3.39
C TYR A 62 23.76 -2.45 -2.80
N GLU A 63 23.66 -1.93 -1.58
CA GLU A 63 24.78 -1.38 -0.83
C GLU A 63 25.84 -2.45 -0.53
N ALA A 64 25.43 -3.67 -0.17
CA ALA A 64 26.34 -4.79 0.13
C ALA A 64 27.10 -5.32 -1.11
N GLU A 65 26.46 -5.32 -2.29
CA GLU A 65 27.07 -5.74 -3.56
C GLU A 65 27.92 -4.63 -4.21
N GLY A 66 28.17 -3.54 -3.49
CA GLY A 66 29.09 -2.48 -3.90
C GLY A 66 28.56 -1.61 -5.04
N ASN A 67 27.23 -1.48 -5.19
CA ASN A 67 26.57 -0.64 -6.20
C ASN A 67 26.99 -0.93 -7.65
N LYS A 68 27.49 -2.14 -7.95
CA LYS A 68 28.12 -2.50 -9.23
C LYS A 68 27.50 -3.72 -9.94
N GLY A 69 26.41 -4.27 -9.41
CA GLY A 69 25.76 -5.47 -9.95
C GLY A 69 24.42 -5.19 -10.63
N MET A 70 24.09 -5.96 -11.67
CA MET A 70 22.71 -6.11 -12.15
C MET A 70 21.94 -6.92 -11.10
N ILE A 71 21.39 -6.23 -10.10
CA ILE A 71 20.59 -6.86 -9.07
C ILE A 71 19.26 -7.26 -9.68
N THR A 72 18.76 -8.43 -9.30
CA THR A 72 17.41 -8.87 -9.61
C THR A 72 16.61 -8.91 -8.32
N VAL A 73 15.37 -8.41 -8.38
CA VAL A 73 14.42 -8.45 -7.26
C VAL A 73 13.43 -9.60 -7.47
N ALA A 74 13.38 -10.51 -6.49
CA ALA A 74 12.46 -11.64 -6.54
C ALA A 74 11.05 -11.22 -6.13
N LEU A 75 10.03 -11.70 -6.86
CA LEU A 75 8.62 -11.48 -6.52
C LEU A 75 8.23 -12.39 -5.35
N THR A 76 8.44 -11.91 -4.12
CA THR A 76 8.27 -12.69 -2.88
C THR A 76 7.65 -11.84 -1.78
N GLY A 77 7.19 -12.49 -0.70
CA GLY A 77 6.66 -11.80 0.48
C GLY A 77 5.52 -10.84 0.15
N ASN A 78 5.61 -9.60 0.64
CA ASN A 78 4.59 -8.58 0.44
C ASN A 78 4.41 -8.17 -1.03
N ASN A 79 5.49 -8.21 -1.83
CA ASN A 79 5.38 -7.95 -3.28
C ASN A 79 4.53 -9.04 -3.96
N LEU A 80 4.75 -10.31 -3.59
CA LEU A 80 3.96 -11.42 -4.13
C LEU A 80 2.49 -11.32 -3.72
N ALA A 81 2.21 -10.95 -2.47
CA ALA A 81 0.85 -10.78 -1.98
C ALA A 81 0.09 -9.68 -2.76
N LEU A 82 0.72 -8.53 -3.00
CA LEU A 82 0.11 -7.47 -3.82
C LEU A 82 -0.03 -7.85 -5.29
N ALA A 83 0.97 -8.54 -5.86
CA ALA A 83 0.88 -9.01 -7.25
C ALA A 83 -0.29 -9.98 -7.46
N ARG A 84 -0.56 -10.84 -6.47
CA ARG A 84 -1.75 -11.73 -6.46
C ARG A 84 -3.09 -10.99 -6.36
N SER A 85 -3.10 -9.73 -5.88
CA SER A 85 -4.32 -8.92 -5.88
C SER A 85 -4.67 -8.36 -7.27
N CYS A 86 -3.72 -8.34 -8.20
CA CYS A 86 -3.93 -7.87 -9.57
C CYS A 86 -4.77 -8.88 -10.37
N TYR A 87 -5.71 -8.40 -11.20
CA TYR A 87 -6.48 -9.26 -12.10
C TYR A 87 -5.70 -9.55 -13.38
N ALA A 88 -4.59 -10.26 -13.23
CA ALA A 88 -3.73 -10.69 -14.32
C ALA A 88 -2.98 -11.96 -13.92
N GLU A 89 -2.48 -12.71 -14.90
CA GLU A 89 -1.58 -13.82 -14.63
C GLU A 89 -0.34 -13.34 -13.88
N LEU A 90 0.04 -14.06 -12.83
CA LEU A 90 1.19 -13.72 -12.01
C LEU A 90 2.47 -13.82 -12.84
N ASN A 91 3.21 -12.72 -12.98
CA ASN A 91 4.40 -12.63 -13.80
C ASN A 91 5.52 -11.88 -13.06
N PRO A 92 6.68 -12.52 -12.79
CA PRO A 92 7.82 -11.86 -12.13
C PRO A 92 8.40 -10.65 -12.88
N ARG A 93 8.07 -10.45 -14.16
CA ARG A 93 8.49 -9.26 -14.92
C ARG A 93 7.50 -8.10 -14.80
N GLY A 94 6.37 -8.30 -14.14
CA GLY A 94 5.26 -7.35 -14.08
C GLY A 94 4.06 -7.84 -14.86
N ALA A 95 2.88 -7.36 -14.47
CA ALA A 95 1.62 -7.64 -15.13
C ALA A 95 0.67 -6.43 -15.02
N GLN A 96 -0.31 -6.36 -15.91
CA GLN A 96 -1.35 -5.35 -15.91
C GLN A 96 -2.69 -6.03 -16.14
N SER A 97 -3.68 -5.69 -15.32
CA SER A 97 -5.08 -6.04 -15.55
C SER A 97 -5.52 -5.34 -16.83
N ALA A 98 -5.90 -6.10 -17.86
CA ALA A 98 -6.16 -5.57 -19.20
C ALA A 98 -7.20 -4.43 -19.20
N GLN A 99 -8.49 -4.75 -19.31
CA GLN A 99 -9.57 -3.76 -19.16
C GLN A 99 -10.34 -3.93 -17.85
N ASP A 100 -10.34 -5.14 -17.28
CA ASP A 100 -11.18 -5.52 -16.13
C ASP A 100 -10.46 -5.39 -14.78
N TRP A 101 -9.71 -4.30 -14.54
CA TRP A 101 -8.95 -4.10 -13.30
C TRP A 101 -9.80 -4.14 -12.02
N GLN A 102 -11.10 -3.82 -12.12
CA GLN A 102 -12.06 -3.89 -11.01
C GLN A 102 -12.31 -5.34 -10.54
N ALA A 103 -12.08 -6.34 -11.40
CA ALA A 103 -12.16 -7.75 -11.04
C ALA A 103 -10.99 -8.21 -10.14
N GLY A 104 -10.01 -7.34 -9.88
CA GLY A 104 -8.92 -7.61 -8.95
C GLY A 104 -9.42 -7.79 -7.51
N LEU A 105 -8.58 -8.34 -6.65
CA LEU A 105 -8.94 -8.52 -5.25
C LEU A 105 -8.87 -7.17 -4.51
N PRO A 106 -9.86 -6.85 -3.66
CA PRO A 106 -9.93 -5.58 -2.96
C PRO A 106 -8.82 -5.45 -1.92
N VAL A 107 -8.17 -4.28 -1.88
CA VAL A 107 -7.15 -3.91 -0.89
C VAL A 107 -7.65 -2.70 -0.12
N ARG A 108 -7.80 -2.83 1.21
CA ARG A 108 -8.10 -1.68 2.08
C ARG A 108 -6.89 -0.76 2.15
N VAL A 109 -7.09 0.54 1.92
CA VAL A 109 -6.00 1.53 1.97
C VAL A 109 -6.15 2.42 3.18
N VAL A 110 -5.05 2.57 3.89
CA VAL A 110 -4.91 3.49 5.01
C VAL A 110 -3.79 4.47 4.69
N ARG A 111 -4.05 5.77 4.78
CA ARG A 111 -3.02 6.81 4.69
C ARG A 111 -2.59 7.26 6.09
N CYS A 112 -1.31 7.56 6.23
CA CYS A 112 -0.74 8.26 7.39
C CYS A 112 -0.06 9.57 6.93
N PRO A 113 0.35 10.46 7.85
CA PRO A 113 0.96 11.73 7.48
C PRO A 113 2.22 11.58 6.65
N HIS A 114 2.31 12.36 5.57
CA HIS A 114 3.46 12.50 4.68
C HIS A 114 3.74 13.96 4.34
N LYS A 115 4.90 14.21 3.74
CA LYS A 115 5.18 15.53 3.15
C LYS A 115 4.17 15.80 2.05
N LYS A 116 3.63 17.03 2.02
CA LYS A 116 2.64 17.44 1.00
C LYS A 116 3.12 17.31 -0.46
N GLN A 117 4.44 17.26 -0.66
CA GLN A 117 5.07 17.06 -1.97
C GLN A 117 4.92 15.63 -2.49
N GLU A 118 4.71 14.65 -1.59
CA GLU A 118 4.60 13.21 -1.91
C GLU A 118 3.13 12.77 -1.98
N SER A 119 2.23 13.48 -1.28
CA SER A 119 0.79 13.23 -1.31
C SER A 119 0.03 14.51 -0.99
N THR A 120 -0.93 14.86 -1.86
CA THR A 120 -1.81 16.02 -1.67
C THR A 120 -3.01 15.71 -0.76
N VAL A 121 -3.29 14.42 -0.53
CA VAL A 121 -4.49 13.94 0.16
C VAL A 121 -4.22 13.31 1.52
N SER A 122 -2.95 13.13 1.90
CA SER A 122 -2.57 12.50 3.17
C SER A 122 -3.10 13.27 4.39
N PRO A 123 -3.53 12.57 5.46
CA PRO A 123 -3.99 13.22 6.68
C PRO A 123 -2.84 13.95 7.39
N ASN A 124 -3.14 15.00 8.14
CA ASN A 124 -2.11 15.73 8.92
C ASN A 124 -1.60 14.95 10.14
N ASP A 125 -2.41 14.05 10.70
CA ASP A 125 -2.08 13.25 11.89
C ASP A 125 -2.74 11.86 11.87
N GLY A 126 -2.23 10.93 12.67
CA GLY A 126 -2.83 9.60 12.85
C GLY A 126 -2.86 8.74 11.57
N TYR A 127 -3.96 8.02 11.37
CA TYR A 127 -4.17 7.13 10.23
C TYR A 127 -5.60 7.28 9.74
N ARG A 128 -5.81 7.33 8.42
CA ARG A 128 -7.14 7.43 7.83
C ARG A 128 -7.38 6.29 6.85
N TYR A 129 -8.43 5.51 7.10
CA TYR A 129 -8.96 4.57 6.13
C TYR A 129 -9.67 5.34 5.02
N ASP A 130 -9.24 5.10 3.78
CA ASP A 130 -9.63 5.84 2.59
C ASP A 130 -10.39 4.99 1.56
N GLY A 131 -10.71 3.75 1.92
CA GLY A 131 -11.57 2.88 1.12
C GLY A 131 -10.85 1.68 0.50
N ILE A 132 -11.54 1.08 -0.46
CA ILE A 132 -11.12 -0.05 -1.25
C ILE A 132 -10.44 0.39 -2.54
N TYR A 133 -9.30 -0.23 -2.79
CA TYR A 133 -8.51 -0.04 -4.01
C TYR A 133 -8.23 -1.40 -4.65
N LYS A 134 -7.82 -1.37 -5.91
CA LYS A 134 -7.44 -2.54 -6.71
C LYS A 134 -6.05 -2.32 -7.28
N VAL A 135 -5.27 -3.39 -7.39
CA VAL A 135 -3.99 -3.37 -8.09
C VAL A 135 -4.28 -3.45 -9.59
N VAL A 136 -4.02 -2.36 -10.31
CA VAL A 136 -4.22 -2.28 -11.76
C VAL A 136 -3.04 -2.90 -12.49
N SER A 137 -1.82 -2.58 -12.07
CA SER A 137 -0.60 -3.14 -12.64
C SER A 137 0.55 -3.15 -11.64
N TYR A 138 1.61 -3.87 -11.98
CA TYR A 138 2.89 -3.81 -11.27
C TYR A 138 4.04 -4.08 -12.22
N THR A 139 5.20 -3.48 -11.94
CA THR A 139 6.43 -3.65 -12.70
C THR A 139 7.64 -3.56 -11.79
N VAL A 140 8.79 -4.02 -12.27
CA VAL A 140 10.08 -3.67 -11.67
C VAL A 140 10.47 -2.28 -12.15
N ASP A 141 10.81 -1.43 -11.20
CA ASP A 141 11.25 -0.06 -11.39
C ASP A 141 12.69 0.09 -10.87
N VAL A 142 13.51 0.85 -11.61
CA VAL A 142 14.94 1.03 -11.36
C VAL A 142 15.33 2.50 -11.23
N SER A 143 14.37 3.42 -11.12
CA SER A 143 14.66 4.86 -11.13
C SER A 143 15.54 5.33 -9.97
N GLU A 144 15.57 4.59 -8.87
CA GLU A 144 16.43 4.89 -7.71
C GLU A 144 17.84 4.25 -7.79
N GLY A 145 18.19 3.67 -8.95
CA GLY A 145 19.48 3.02 -9.18
C GLY A 145 19.55 1.55 -8.79
N PHE A 146 18.48 1.01 -8.18
CA PHE A 146 18.33 -0.42 -7.87
C PHE A 146 16.88 -0.87 -8.08
N PRO A 147 16.63 -2.16 -8.37
CA PRO A 147 15.31 -2.65 -8.73
C PRO A 147 14.37 -2.80 -7.53
N VAL A 148 13.16 -2.27 -7.65
CA VAL A 148 12.06 -2.44 -6.69
C VAL A 148 10.76 -2.74 -7.43
N TYR A 149 9.83 -3.48 -6.81
CA TYR A 149 8.49 -3.61 -7.40
C TYR A 149 7.68 -2.35 -7.09
N SER A 150 7.10 -1.77 -8.13
CA SER A 150 6.14 -0.67 -8.04
C SER A 150 4.77 -1.17 -8.49
N PHE A 151 3.75 -0.90 -7.67
CA PHE A 151 2.36 -1.30 -7.90
C PHE A 151 1.52 -0.06 -8.18
N PHE A 152 0.75 -0.05 -9.25
CA PHE A 152 -0.23 0.98 -9.53
C PHE A 152 -1.59 0.56 -8.98
N LEU A 153 -2.15 1.37 -8.08
CA LEU A 153 -3.44 1.12 -7.46
C LEU A 153 -4.44 2.21 -7.84
N ARG A 154 -5.70 1.80 -8.03
CA ARG A 154 -6.84 2.68 -8.32
C ARG A 154 -8.00 2.38 -7.37
N ARG A 155 -8.68 3.44 -6.94
CA ARG A 155 -9.83 3.37 -6.03
C ARG A 155 -11.03 2.72 -6.72
N ASP A 156 -11.69 1.81 -6.02
CA ASP A 156 -12.90 1.11 -6.45
C ASP A 156 -13.80 0.93 -5.22
N ASP A 157 -14.36 2.04 -4.77
CA ASP A 157 -15.16 2.10 -3.55
C ASP A 157 -16.35 3.05 -3.78
N PRO A 158 -17.60 2.59 -3.51
CA PRO A 158 -18.80 3.41 -3.71
C PRO A 158 -18.90 4.57 -2.72
N GLU A 159 -18.26 4.50 -1.56
CA GLU A 159 -18.22 5.63 -0.63
C GLU A 159 -17.34 6.74 -1.21
N PRO A 160 -17.76 8.01 -1.17
CA PRO A 160 -16.93 9.11 -1.66
C PRO A 160 -15.64 9.22 -0.83
N ALA A 161 -14.52 9.49 -1.49
CA ALA A 161 -13.25 9.65 -0.78
C ALA A 161 -13.26 10.93 0.09
N PRO A 162 -12.51 10.98 1.19
CA PRO A 162 -12.49 12.15 2.08
C PRO A 162 -12.06 13.49 1.43
N TRP A 163 -11.44 13.45 0.25
CA TRP A 163 -11.03 14.63 -0.52
C TRP A 163 -11.96 14.95 -1.71
N HIS A 164 -13.03 14.17 -1.93
CA HIS A 164 -14.07 14.51 -2.90
C HIS A 164 -15.04 15.56 -2.30
N GLU A 165 -15.77 16.31 -3.13
CA GLU A 165 -16.72 17.35 -2.66
C GLU A 165 -17.73 16.86 -1.62
N ASN A 166 -18.18 15.60 -1.74
CA ASN A 166 -19.12 14.96 -0.81
C ASN A 166 -18.44 13.98 0.16
N GLY A 167 -17.12 14.04 0.28
CA GLY A 167 -16.32 13.19 1.16
C GLY A 167 -16.57 13.51 2.63
N ILE A 168 -16.89 12.49 3.42
CA ILE A 168 -17.04 12.64 4.87
C ILE A 168 -15.92 11.88 5.58
N GLU A 169 -15.24 12.57 6.48
CA GLU A 169 -14.23 11.96 7.34
C GLU A 169 -14.82 11.58 8.69
N TYR A 170 -14.95 10.27 8.94
CA TYR A 170 -15.45 9.75 10.20
C TYR A 170 -14.33 9.59 11.23
N ASN A 171 -14.51 10.12 12.45
CA ASN A 171 -13.60 9.87 13.57
C ASN A 171 -14.00 8.61 14.33
N VAL A 172 -13.07 7.65 14.49
CA VAL A 172 -13.35 6.46 15.31
C VAL A 172 -13.01 6.78 16.77
N ILE A 173 -14.03 6.76 17.62
CA ILE A 173 -13.88 6.82 19.07
C ILE A 173 -13.71 5.38 19.56
N VAL A 174 -12.48 4.88 19.60
CA VAL A 174 -12.20 3.61 20.29
C VAL A 174 -12.09 3.93 21.78
N SER A 175 -13.17 3.70 22.54
CA SER A 175 -13.11 3.62 24.00
C SER A 175 -12.33 2.35 24.35
N ILE A 176 -11.02 2.48 24.52
CA ILE A 176 -10.24 1.44 25.16
C ILE A 176 -10.78 1.38 26.59
N LEU A 177 -11.49 0.30 26.94
CA LEU A 177 -11.69 -0.06 28.33
C LEU A 177 -10.28 -0.21 28.90
N ASN A 178 -9.84 0.80 29.66
CA ASN A 178 -8.68 0.67 30.52
C ASN A 178 -9.02 -0.44 31.51
N SER A 179 -8.65 -1.67 31.19
CA SER A 179 -8.60 -2.75 32.17
C SER A 179 -7.50 -2.35 33.16
N GLN A 180 -7.95 -1.97 34.36
CA GLN A 180 -7.14 -1.76 35.55
C GLN A 180 -6.28 -2.97 35.88
#